data_AF-A0A7C3Q6T5-F1
#
_entry.id   AF-A0A7C3Q6T5-F1
#
_cell.length_a   1.000
_cell.length_b   1.000
_cell.length_c   1.000
_cell.angle_alpha   90.00
_cell.angle_beta   90.00
_cell.angle_gamma   90.00
#
_symmetry.space_group_name_H-M   'P 1'
#
loop_
_entity.id
_entity.type
_entity.pdbx_description
1 polymer ?
#
loop_
_entity_poly.entity_id
_entity_poly.type
_entity_poly.pdbx_seq_one_letter_code
_entity_poly.pdbx_strand_id
1 'polypeptide(L)'
;MDDLGALLAHTRVAIRADYYGNLNQELSSSLVHLYLYAHRVEGLPPGVYRYHPHSHHLQLIKEGDQRERSAYLSLEQVLAAHACMAFSMISDLEGAGRIFGNRGYRYAHFEAGMIGQALYLGAEALGLNSTGMGAFYDEEVHKYLGISREQGQVVYHFAVGKAVPDDRLITLEAEPELKPTQQKAPDLP
;
A
#
# COMPACT_ATOMS: atom_id res chain seq x y z
N MET A 1 -0.72 18.69 -10.57
CA MET A 1 -0.06 18.75 -9.24
C MET A 1 -1.08 18.54 -8.11
N ASP A 2 -2.36 18.88 -8.31
CA ASP A 2 -3.41 18.80 -7.30
C ASP A 2 -3.81 17.36 -6.90
N ASP A 3 -3.86 16.41 -7.83
CA ASP A 3 -4.35 15.05 -7.56
C ASP A 3 -3.39 14.20 -6.69
N LEU A 4 -2.07 14.26 -6.94
CA LEU A 4 -1.09 13.55 -6.11
C LEU A 4 -1.01 14.14 -4.70
N GLY A 5 -1.00 15.48 -4.61
CA GLY A 5 -1.03 16.17 -3.32
C GLY A 5 -2.29 15.79 -2.53
N ALA A 6 -3.45 15.77 -3.18
CA ALA A 6 -4.70 15.32 -2.59
C ALA A 6 -4.63 13.86 -2.13
N LEU A 7 -4.15 12.93 -2.98
CA LEU A 7 -4.02 11.52 -2.62
C LEU A 7 -3.12 11.31 -1.40
N LEU A 8 -1.95 11.96 -1.36
CA LEU A 8 -1.01 11.89 -0.24
C LEU A 8 -1.48 12.68 1.00
N ALA A 9 -2.43 13.59 0.86
CA ALA A 9 -3.06 14.24 2.00
C ALA A 9 -4.03 13.29 2.73
N HIS A 10 -4.71 12.40 2.02
CA HIS A 10 -5.62 11.41 2.62
C HIS A 10 -4.90 10.31 3.40
N THR A 11 -3.64 10.02 3.08
CA THR A 11 -2.83 9.07 3.86
C THR A 11 -2.39 9.62 5.22
N ARG A 12 -2.71 10.89 5.53
CA ARG A 12 -2.45 11.53 6.83
C ARG A 12 -3.54 11.28 7.87
N VAL A 13 -4.68 10.70 7.48
CA VAL A 13 -5.84 10.58 8.37
C VAL A 13 -5.48 9.66 9.54
N ALA A 14 -5.53 10.26 10.73
CA ALA A 14 -5.05 9.75 12.00
C ALA A 14 -5.95 8.66 12.60
N ILE A 15 -6.20 7.58 11.87
CA ILE A 15 -6.66 6.36 12.54
C ILE A 15 -5.42 5.72 13.13
N ARG A 16 -5.23 5.91 14.45
CA ARG A 16 -4.09 5.34 15.15
C ARG A 16 -4.27 3.83 15.26
N ALA A 17 -3.26 3.09 14.82
CA ALA A 17 -3.31 1.64 14.74
C ALA A 17 -3.47 0.93 16.10
N ASP A 18 -3.25 1.65 17.21
CA ASP A 18 -3.41 1.12 18.56
C ASP A 18 -4.88 1.08 19.01
N TYR A 19 -5.82 1.73 18.30
CA TYR A 19 -7.28 1.80 18.57
C TYR A 19 -7.70 2.28 19.98
N TYR A 20 -6.78 2.37 20.94
CA TYR A 20 -7.03 2.70 22.35
C TYR A 20 -6.73 4.16 22.70
N GLY A 21 -6.18 4.96 21.79
CA GLY A 21 -5.91 6.38 22.02
C GLY A 21 -4.90 6.67 23.14
N ASN A 22 -4.26 5.64 23.71
CA ASN A 22 -3.41 5.71 24.91
C ASN A 22 -1.94 6.05 24.61
N LEU A 23 -1.68 6.65 23.45
CA LEU A 23 -0.38 7.24 23.21
C LEU A 23 -0.24 8.51 24.04
N ASN A 24 0.53 8.38 25.13
CA ASN A 24 1.44 9.43 25.57
C ASN A 24 2.07 10.09 24.33
N GLN A 25 2.27 11.41 24.37
CA GLN A 25 2.73 12.27 23.27
C GLN A 25 4.04 11.82 22.53
N GLU A 26 4.66 10.71 22.90
CA GLU A 26 5.96 10.25 22.38
C GLU A 26 5.91 9.71 20.93
N LEU A 27 4.78 9.17 20.46
CA LEU A 27 4.62 8.81 19.04
C LEU A 27 3.99 9.98 18.27
N SER A 28 4.80 11.00 18.01
CA SER A 28 4.40 12.11 17.13
C SER A 28 4.39 11.71 15.64
N SER A 29 4.88 10.52 15.27
CA SER A 29 5.06 10.09 13.88
C SER A 29 4.36 8.76 13.58
N SER A 30 3.90 8.62 12.33
CA SER A 30 3.38 7.37 11.76
C SER A 30 4.41 6.23 11.89
N LEU A 31 3.95 4.99 12.13
CA LEU A 31 4.82 3.79 12.09
C LEU A 31 5.20 3.42 10.65
N VAL A 32 4.57 4.04 9.65
CA VAL A 32 4.73 3.71 8.23
C VAL A 32 5.28 4.90 7.44
N HIS A 33 6.35 4.64 6.71
CA HIS A 33 6.99 5.57 5.79
C HIS A 33 6.69 5.17 4.35
N LEU A 34 6.27 6.14 3.55
CA LEU A 34 5.90 5.92 2.15
C LEU A 34 7.06 6.23 1.22
N TYR A 35 7.47 5.21 0.46
CA TYR A 35 8.32 5.35 -0.71
C TYR A 35 7.47 5.19 -1.96
N LEU A 36 7.50 6.20 -2.83
CA LEU A 36 6.73 6.35 -4.05
C LEU A 36 7.63 6.06 -5.25
N TYR A 37 7.21 5.17 -6.14
CA TYR A 37 7.77 5.01 -7.49
C TYR A 37 6.87 5.76 -8.46
N ALA A 38 7.31 6.93 -8.94
CA ALA A 38 6.57 7.72 -9.91
C ALA A 38 6.89 7.26 -11.33
N HIS A 39 5.86 6.98 -12.14
CA HIS A 39 6.01 6.56 -13.53
C HIS A 39 5.38 7.53 -14.52
N ARG A 40 4.13 7.96 -14.26
CA ARG A 40 3.31 8.78 -15.16
C ARG A 40 2.53 9.81 -14.34
N VAL A 41 3.25 10.72 -13.71
CA VAL A 41 2.68 11.73 -12.80
C VAL A 41 2.97 13.11 -13.36
N GLU A 42 1.92 13.86 -13.68
CA GLU A 42 2.09 15.21 -14.21
C GLU A 42 2.76 16.13 -13.18
N GLY A 43 3.85 16.79 -13.60
CA GLY A 43 4.62 17.70 -12.75
C GLY A 43 5.59 17.01 -11.78
N LEU A 44 5.73 15.68 -11.84
CA LEU A 44 6.72 14.94 -11.06
C LEU A 44 7.57 14.04 -11.98
N PRO A 45 8.88 14.29 -12.13
CA PRO A 45 9.75 13.44 -12.93
C PRO A 45 9.73 11.97 -12.48
N PRO A 46 9.87 11.00 -13.40
CA PRO A 46 9.99 9.60 -13.03
C PRO A 46 11.15 9.37 -12.05
N GLY A 47 10.90 8.57 -11.02
CA GLY A 47 11.88 8.33 -9.96
C GLY A 47 11.28 7.68 -8.72
N VAL A 48 12.12 7.47 -7.71
CA VAL A 48 11.73 7.04 -6.37
C VAL A 48 11.80 8.22 -5.42
N TYR A 49 10.75 8.42 -4.64
CA TYR A 49 10.63 9.53 -3.70
C TYR A 49 10.23 9.02 -2.31
N ARG A 50 10.79 9.60 -1.26
CA ARG A 50 10.29 9.44 0.11
C ARG A 50 9.32 10.58 0.43
N TYR A 51 8.12 10.24 0.88
CA TYR A 51 7.14 11.22 1.31
C TYR A 51 7.31 11.61 2.78
N HIS A 52 7.34 12.91 3.02
CA HIS A 52 7.41 13.52 4.35
C HIS A 52 6.04 14.12 4.70
N PRO A 53 5.22 13.43 5.51
CA PRO A 53 3.82 13.81 5.72
C PRO A 53 3.66 15.14 6.43
N HIS A 54 4.57 15.52 7.33
CA HIS A 54 4.50 16.77 8.09
C HIS A 54 4.68 18.01 7.20
N SER A 55 5.65 18.00 6.29
CA SER A 55 5.97 19.11 5.39
C SER A 55 5.29 19.02 4.01
N HIS A 56 4.52 17.95 3.76
CA HIS A 56 3.96 17.63 2.43
C HIS A 56 5.01 17.56 1.31
N HIS A 57 6.20 17.08 1.63
CA HIS A 57 7.34 17.16 0.73
C HIS A 57 7.74 15.78 0.20
N LEU A 58 8.11 15.72 -1.08
CA LEU A 58 8.69 14.54 -1.71
C LEU A 58 10.20 14.71 -1.84
N GLN A 59 10.95 13.91 -1.09
CA GLN A 59 12.40 13.85 -1.22
C GLN A 59 12.76 12.83 -2.31
N LEU A 60 13.41 13.28 -3.37
CA LEU A 60 13.96 12.41 -4.40
C LEU A 60 15.04 11.49 -3.81
N ILE A 61 14.92 10.18 -4.08
CA ILE A 61 15.87 9.13 -3.67
C ILE A 61 16.63 8.59 -4.90
N LYS A 62 15.92 8.40 -6.02
CA LYS A 62 16.50 7.95 -7.29
C LYS A 62 15.76 8.59 -8.45
N GLU A 63 16.49 9.04 -9.46
CA GLU A 63 15.91 9.55 -10.71
C GLU A 63 15.75 8.43 -11.75
N GLY A 64 14.90 8.67 -12.74
CA GLY A 64 14.79 7.85 -13.94
C GLY A 64 13.65 6.83 -13.87
N ASP A 65 13.53 6.05 -14.94
CA ASP A 65 12.43 5.09 -15.10
C ASP A 65 12.51 3.96 -14.07
N GLN A 66 11.43 3.79 -13.32
CA GLN A 66 11.31 2.83 -12.23
C GLN A 66 10.38 1.66 -12.55
N ARG A 67 9.82 1.57 -13.76
CA ARG A 67 8.77 0.60 -14.09
C ARG A 67 9.22 -0.83 -13.87
N GLU A 68 10.29 -1.27 -14.53
CA GLU A 68 10.81 -2.64 -14.38
C GLU A 68 11.21 -2.96 -12.94
N ARG A 69 11.82 -2.00 -12.24
CA ARG A 69 12.21 -2.17 -10.84
C ARG A 69 11.01 -2.32 -9.92
N SER A 70 9.98 -1.49 -10.07
CA SER A 70 8.76 -1.56 -9.27
C SER A 70 8.04 -2.91 -9.43
N ALA A 71 7.99 -3.46 -10.65
CA ALA A 71 7.43 -4.79 -10.92
C ALA A 71 8.29 -5.87 -10.26
N TYR A 72 9.60 -5.88 -10.51
CA TYR A 72 10.52 -6.85 -9.92
C TYR A 72 10.38 -6.89 -8.39
N LEU A 73 10.49 -5.72 -7.74
CA LEU A 73 10.41 -5.62 -6.28
C LEU A 73 9.05 -6.09 -5.73
N SER A 74 7.98 -5.97 -6.51
CA SER A 74 6.64 -6.44 -6.17
C SER A 74 6.39 -7.88 -6.64
N LEU A 75 7.40 -8.75 -6.60
CA LEU A 75 7.29 -10.15 -7.03
C LEU A 75 6.80 -10.27 -8.50
N GLU A 76 7.46 -9.52 -9.38
CA GLU A 76 7.21 -9.47 -10.83
C GLU A 76 5.78 -9.05 -11.22
N GLN A 77 5.01 -8.49 -10.29
CA GLN A 77 3.65 -8.01 -10.55
C GLN A 77 3.69 -6.79 -11.48
N VAL A 78 3.34 -7.01 -12.76
CA VAL A 78 3.31 -5.98 -13.81
C VAL A 78 2.43 -4.78 -13.47
N LEU A 79 1.47 -4.96 -12.56
CA LEU A 79 0.62 -3.90 -12.03
C LEU A 79 1.45 -2.74 -11.45
N ALA A 80 2.55 -3.03 -10.75
CA ALA A 80 3.42 -1.98 -10.20
C ALA A 80 4.05 -1.13 -11.31
N ALA A 81 4.48 -1.74 -12.42
CA ALA A 81 5.03 -1.02 -13.58
C ALA A 81 3.97 -0.25 -14.40
N HIS A 82 2.78 -0.83 -14.54
CA HIS A 82 1.69 -0.31 -15.36
C HIS A 82 0.83 0.74 -14.63
N ALA A 83 0.95 0.84 -13.32
CA ALA A 83 0.39 1.91 -12.52
C ALA A 83 0.98 3.30 -12.87
N CYS A 84 0.26 4.39 -12.63
CA CYS A 84 0.87 5.73 -12.75
C CYS A 84 1.92 5.95 -11.64
N MET A 85 1.73 5.28 -10.51
CA MET A 85 2.69 5.16 -9.41
C MET A 85 2.49 3.88 -8.61
N ALA A 86 3.57 3.44 -7.97
CA ALA A 86 3.56 2.38 -6.97
C ALA A 86 4.15 2.86 -5.64
N PHE A 87 3.95 2.08 -4.58
CA PHE A 87 4.42 2.38 -3.23
C PHE A 87 5.08 1.17 -2.61
N SER A 88 6.17 1.39 -1.89
CA SER A 88 6.67 0.51 -0.83
C SER A 88 6.43 1.19 0.51
N MET A 89 5.69 0.54 1.40
CA MET A 89 5.43 0.99 2.77
C MET A 89 6.45 0.35 3.70
N ILE A 90 7.24 1.17 4.37
CA ILE A 90 8.34 0.75 5.25
C ILE A 90 7.96 1.08 6.69
N SER A 91 8.18 0.15 7.62
CA SER A 91 7.89 0.35 9.04
C SER A 91 9.09 0.05 9.95
N ASP A 92 9.34 0.90 10.93
CA ASP A 92 10.28 0.60 12.02
C ASP A 92 9.63 -0.38 13.01
N LEU A 93 9.70 -1.67 12.65
CA LEU A 93 9.15 -2.75 13.47
C LEU A 93 9.87 -2.89 14.81
N GLU A 94 11.15 -2.54 14.88
CA GLU A 94 11.91 -2.58 16.13
C GLU A 94 11.45 -1.47 17.08
N GLY A 95 11.28 -0.24 16.56
CA GLY A 95 10.69 0.87 17.30
C GLY A 95 9.27 0.60 17.74
N ALA A 96 8.43 0.04 16.87
CA ALA A 96 7.10 -0.41 17.24
C ALA A 96 7.16 -1.49 18.34
N GLY A 97 8.14 -2.40 18.27
CA GLY A 97 8.40 -3.42 19.30
C GLY A 97 8.83 -2.85 20.64
N ARG A 98 9.69 -1.82 20.65
CA ARG A 98 10.12 -1.13 21.88
C ARG A 98 8.94 -0.47 22.61
N ILE A 99 7.96 0.04 21.87
CA ILE A 99 6.83 0.80 22.43
C ILE A 99 5.65 -0.12 22.79
N PHE A 100 5.31 -1.07 21.92
CA PHE A 100 4.10 -1.88 22.02
C PHE A 100 4.37 -3.37 22.30
N GLY A 101 5.63 -3.76 22.49
CA GLY A 101 6.04 -5.16 22.53
C GLY A 101 5.68 -5.88 21.22
N ASN A 102 5.38 -7.18 21.32
CA ASN A 102 5.03 -8.01 20.17
C ASN A 102 3.80 -7.51 19.38
N ARG A 103 2.96 -6.65 19.97
CA ARG A 103 1.82 -6.04 19.26
C ARG A 103 2.25 -4.99 18.23
N GLY A 104 3.46 -4.43 18.34
CA GLY A 104 4.00 -3.45 17.40
C GLY A 104 3.95 -3.94 15.95
N TYR A 105 4.26 -5.22 15.72
CA TYR A 105 4.13 -5.85 14.41
C TYR A 105 2.71 -5.75 13.83
N ARG A 106 1.69 -6.03 14.66
CA ARG A 106 0.28 -5.96 14.23
C ARG A 106 -0.12 -4.52 13.96
N TYR A 107 0.29 -3.58 14.80
CA TYR A 107 -0.03 -2.17 14.62
C TYR A 107 0.62 -1.58 13.37
N ALA A 108 1.85 -1.95 13.04
CA ALA A 108 2.48 -1.56 11.78
C ALA A 108 1.68 -2.02 10.56
N HIS A 109 1.20 -3.28 10.57
CA HIS A 109 0.38 -3.81 9.47
C HIS A 109 -1.02 -3.22 9.42
N PHE A 110 -1.62 -2.91 10.59
CA PHE A 110 -2.88 -2.19 10.65
C PHE A 110 -2.73 -0.79 10.05
N GLU A 111 -1.67 -0.06 10.40
CA GLU A 111 -1.41 1.26 9.83
C GLU A 111 -1.18 1.20 8.32
N ALA A 112 -0.38 0.24 7.85
CA ALA A 112 -0.18 0.03 6.41
C ALA A 112 -1.50 -0.27 5.68
N GLY A 113 -2.37 -1.10 6.26
CA GLY A 113 -3.70 -1.40 5.72
C GLY A 113 -4.62 -0.19 5.70
N MET A 114 -4.63 0.63 6.76
CA MET A 114 -5.41 1.87 6.82
C MET A 114 -4.94 2.90 5.79
N ILE A 115 -3.62 3.05 5.62
CA ILE A 115 -3.04 3.87 4.55
C ILE A 115 -3.45 3.32 3.17
N GLY A 116 -3.39 2.01 2.97
CA GLY A 116 -3.88 1.36 1.75
C GLY A 116 -5.34 1.68 1.46
N GLN A 117 -6.22 1.61 2.47
CA GLN A 117 -7.63 1.96 2.32
C GLN A 117 -7.83 3.44 1.98
N ALA A 118 -7.06 4.34 2.61
CA ALA A 118 -7.09 5.76 2.27
C ALA A 118 -6.66 6.00 0.81
N LEU A 119 -5.65 5.26 0.33
CA LEU A 119 -5.23 5.30 -1.07
C LEU A 119 -6.32 4.75 -2.01
N TYR A 120 -7.02 3.67 -1.64
CA TYR A 120 -8.16 3.17 -2.40
C TYR A 120 -9.26 4.22 -2.57
N LEU A 121 -9.71 4.81 -1.47
CA LEU A 121 -10.79 5.81 -1.49
C LEU A 121 -10.36 7.10 -2.19
N GLY A 122 -9.11 7.53 -1.97
CA GLY A 122 -8.56 8.70 -2.64
C GLY A 122 -8.40 8.50 -4.14
N ALA A 123 -7.94 7.32 -4.58
CA ALA A 123 -7.85 6.97 -5.98
C ALA A 123 -9.25 6.96 -6.64
N GLU A 124 -10.21 6.29 -6.01
CA GLU A 124 -11.60 6.23 -6.49
C GLU A 124 -12.22 7.63 -6.64
N ALA A 125 -12.04 8.49 -5.63
CA ALA A 125 -12.52 9.88 -5.67
C ALA A 125 -11.92 10.71 -6.81
N LEU A 126 -10.73 10.35 -7.29
CA LEU A 126 -10.03 10.97 -8.42
C LEU A 126 -10.32 10.28 -9.76
N GLY A 127 -11.22 9.29 -9.79
CA GLY A 127 -11.51 8.49 -10.99
C GLY A 127 -10.34 7.60 -11.42
N LEU A 128 -9.50 7.21 -10.45
CA LEU A 128 -8.40 6.26 -10.61
C LEU A 128 -8.77 4.93 -9.97
N ASN A 129 -8.03 3.89 -10.33
CA ASN A 129 -8.07 2.60 -9.67
C ASN A 129 -6.79 2.39 -8.88
N SER A 130 -6.86 1.47 -7.93
CA SER A 130 -5.70 1.09 -7.16
C SER A 130 -5.77 -0.36 -6.72
N THR A 131 -4.65 -0.88 -6.25
CA THR A 131 -4.59 -2.22 -5.69
C THR A 131 -3.46 -2.36 -4.68
N GLY A 132 -3.75 -3.08 -3.60
CA GLY A 132 -2.76 -3.56 -2.66
C GLY A 132 -2.00 -4.76 -3.17
N MET A 133 -0.72 -4.86 -2.83
CA MET A 133 0.14 -5.98 -3.18
C MET A 133 0.83 -6.49 -1.90
N GLY A 134 0.45 -7.70 -1.49
CA GLY A 134 0.99 -8.35 -0.28
C GLY A 134 2.27 -9.14 -0.50
N ALA A 135 2.73 -9.26 -1.75
CA ALA A 135 3.90 -10.04 -2.12
C ALA A 135 4.98 -9.15 -2.75
N PHE A 136 6.20 -9.26 -2.25
CA PHE A 136 7.37 -8.50 -2.64
C PHE A 136 8.65 -9.24 -2.21
N TYR A 137 9.80 -8.87 -2.78
CA TYR A 137 11.10 -9.37 -2.33
C TYR A 137 11.69 -8.45 -1.26
N ASP A 138 11.46 -8.74 0.01
CA ASP A 138 11.81 -7.88 1.15
C ASP A 138 13.26 -7.37 1.09
N GLU A 139 14.22 -8.28 0.95
CA GLU A 139 15.65 -7.95 0.92
C GLU A 139 16.03 -7.09 -0.29
N GLU A 140 15.41 -7.34 -1.45
CA GLU A 140 15.68 -6.57 -2.66
C GLU A 140 15.08 -5.17 -2.56
N VAL A 141 13.92 -5.01 -1.90
CA VAL A 141 13.34 -3.69 -1.59
C VAL A 141 14.30 -2.90 -0.70
N HIS A 142 14.80 -3.51 0.37
CA HIS A 142 15.74 -2.85 1.29
C HIS A 142 17.04 -2.44 0.60
N LYS A 143 17.65 -3.36 -0.14
CA LYS A 143 18.87 -3.10 -0.92
C LYS A 143 18.64 -2.00 -1.95
N TYR A 144 17.51 -2.03 -2.64
CA TYR A 144 17.19 -1.03 -3.66
C TYR A 144 17.01 0.36 -3.07
N LEU A 145 16.27 0.47 -1.96
CA LEU A 145 16.00 1.74 -1.29
C LEU A 145 17.15 2.22 -0.38
N GLY A 146 18.17 1.39 -0.14
CA GLY A 146 19.26 1.70 0.77
C GLY A 146 18.83 1.74 2.23
N ILE A 147 17.88 0.89 2.61
CA ILE A 147 17.31 0.79 3.95
C ILE A 147 17.97 -0.37 4.67
N SER A 148 18.59 -0.12 5.83
CA SER A 148 19.09 -1.18 6.70
C SER A 148 17.94 -1.82 7.47
N ARG A 149 18.17 -3.03 8.02
CA ARG A 149 17.11 -3.74 8.77
C ARG A 149 16.62 -2.95 9.99
N GLU A 150 17.51 -2.19 10.61
CA GLU A 150 17.27 -1.34 11.78
C GLU A 150 16.51 -0.06 11.41
N GLN A 151 16.60 0.38 10.16
CA GLN A 151 15.87 1.57 9.68
C GLN A 151 14.41 1.26 9.32
N GLY A 152 14.10 0.00 9.00
CA GLY A 152 12.74 -0.47 8.81
C GLY A 152 12.62 -1.72 7.96
N GLN A 153 11.43 -2.29 7.95
CA GLN A 153 11.05 -3.46 7.15
C GLN A 153 9.95 -3.07 6.18
N VAL A 154 9.93 -3.66 4.99
CA VAL A 154 8.83 -3.44 4.06
C VAL A 154 7.65 -4.27 4.56
N VAL A 155 6.47 -3.67 4.59
CA VAL A 155 5.26 -4.31 5.15
C VAL A 155 4.12 -4.37 4.16
N TYR A 156 4.12 -3.51 3.13
CA TYR A 156 3.06 -3.49 2.14
C TYR A 156 3.48 -2.78 0.86
N HIS A 157 3.06 -3.30 -0.29
CA HIS A 157 3.14 -2.59 -1.56
C HIS A 157 1.75 -2.15 -2.02
N PHE A 158 1.70 -1.10 -2.82
CA PHE A 158 0.45 -0.56 -3.34
C PHE A 158 0.66 0.05 -4.72
N ALA A 159 -0.35 0.03 -5.59
CA ALA A 159 -0.30 0.61 -6.91
C ALA A 159 -1.53 1.47 -7.17
N VAL A 160 -1.35 2.60 -7.84
CA VAL A 160 -2.42 3.52 -8.24
C VAL A 160 -2.26 3.83 -9.72
N GLY A 161 -3.34 3.77 -10.49
CA GLY A 161 -3.31 3.98 -11.93
C GLY A 161 -4.70 4.06 -12.53
N LYS A 162 -4.78 3.89 -13.85
CA LYS A 162 -6.07 3.73 -14.54
C LYS A 162 -6.18 2.29 -15.00
N ALA A 163 -7.34 1.67 -14.77
CA ALA A 163 -7.64 0.40 -15.38
C ALA A 163 -7.73 0.57 -16.90
N VAL A 164 -7.26 -0.44 -17.62
CA VAL A 164 -7.57 -0.61 -19.04
C VAL A 164 -8.80 -1.51 -19.08
N PRO A 165 -9.97 -1.01 -19.52
CA PRO A 165 -11.15 -1.86 -19.70
C PRO A 165 -10.84 -2.98 -20.69
N ASP A 166 -11.19 -4.21 -20.33
CA ASP A 166 -11.17 -5.35 -21.25
C ASP A 166 -12.61 -5.61 -21.68
N ASP A 167 -12.95 -5.22 -22.91
CA ASP A 167 -14.31 -5.31 -23.47
C ASP A 167 -14.80 -6.77 -23.58
N ARG A 168 -13.93 -7.76 -23.38
CA ARG A 168 -14.29 -9.19 -23.31
C ARG A 168 -14.85 -9.57 -21.94
N LEU A 169 -14.60 -8.78 -20.90
CA LEU A 169 -15.14 -9.01 -19.56
C LEU A 169 -16.58 -8.49 -19.51
N ILE A 170 -17.50 -9.36 -19.11
CA ILE A 170 -18.90 -9.02 -18.89
C ILE A 170 -19.22 -9.18 -17.40
N THR A 171 -19.96 -8.22 -16.84
CA THR A 171 -20.53 -8.39 -15.50
C THR A 171 -21.86 -9.10 -15.66
N LEU A 172 -21.94 -10.35 -15.19
CA LEU A 172 -23.19 -11.10 -15.13
C LEU A 172 -23.90 -10.77 -13.81
N GLU A 173 -25.23 -10.81 -13.83
CA GLU A 173 -25.99 -10.80 -12.58
C GLU A 173 -25.61 -12.04 -11.76
N ALA A 174 -25.52 -11.89 -10.43
CA ALA A 174 -25.31 -13.02 -9.55
C ALA A 174 -26.43 -14.04 -9.77
N GLU A 175 -26.07 -15.32 -9.92
CA GLU A 175 -27.09 -16.37 -10.02
C GLU A 175 -27.97 -16.36 -8.77
N PRO A 176 -29.30 -16.55 -8.91
CA PRO A 176 -30.18 -16.66 -7.75
C PRO A 176 -29.71 -17.81 -6.86
N GLU A 177 -29.82 -17.62 -5.54
CA GLU A 177 -29.35 -18.58 -4.52
C GLU A 177 -29.63 -20.04 -4.92
N LEU A 178 -28.56 -20.85 -4.95
CA LEU A 178 -28.67 -22.30 -5.02
C LEU A 178 -29.50 -22.76 -3.81
N LYS A 179 -30.75 -23.16 -4.06
CA LYS A 179 -31.60 -23.77 -3.03
C LYS A 179 -30.81 -24.93 -2.42
N PRO A 180 -30.71 -25.04 -1.08
CA PRO A 180 -29.96 -26.12 -0.45
C PRO A 180 -30.44 -27.45 -0.99
N THR A 181 -29.54 -28.19 -1.65
CA THR A 181 -29.81 -29.54 -2.12
C THR A 181 -30.20 -30.36 -0.90
N GLN A 182 -31.44 -30.88 -0.87
CA GLN A 182 -31.81 -31.91 0.09
C GLN A 182 -31.03 -33.19 -0.26
N GLN A 183 -29.75 -33.25 0.09
CA GLN A 183 -29.04 -34.52 0.19
C GLN A 183 -29.62 -35.24 1.40
N LYS A 184 -30.56 -36.15 1.13
CA LYS A 184 -30.96 -37.16 2.11
C LYS A 184 -29.69 -37.93 2.47
N ALA A 185 -29.31 -37.92 3.76
CA ALA A 185 -28.20 -38.71 4.23
C ALA A 185 -28.40 -40.17 3.78
N PRO A 186 -27.37 -40.85 3.25
CA PRO A 186 -27.49 -42.27 2.97
C PRO A 186 -27.81 -43.00 4.27
N ASP A 187 -28.80 -43.89 4.24
CA ASP A 187 -29.10 -44.77 5.36
C ASP A 187 -27.85 -45.62 5.64
N LEU A 188 -27.25 -45.41 6.82
CA LEU A 188 -26.16 -46.25 7.30
C LEU A 188 -26.72 -47.65 7.59
N PRO A 189 -26.00 -48.73 7.21
CA PRO A 189 -26.39 -50.10 7.52
C PRO A 189 -26.34 -50.40 9.03
#